data_AF-B0XED0-F1
#
_entry.id   AF-B0XED0-F1
#
_cell.length_a   1.000
_cell.length_b   1.000
_cell.length_c   1.000
_cell.angle_alpha   90.00
_cell.angle_beta   90.00
_cell.angle_gamma   90.00
#
_symmetry.space_group_name_H-M   'P 1'
#
loop_
_entity.id
_entity.type
_entity.pdbx_description
1 polymer ?
#
loop_
_entity_poly.entity_id
_entity_poly.type
_entity_poly.pdbx_seq_one_letter_code
_entity_poly.pdbx_strand_id
1 'polypeptide(L)'
;MERFEQVGGEQLMNSTLRVRKYNRTTYSLNGTWNLLVDLDDSFEMGIHAAYSSLGNNQFNEYPMKVPRKKFCQYLAEEYIEYQYVWVDKTNLPYIEKGSTDNCPLPKKEYWIHDLVPIAAWVPPVIPTGYWRLTAELWSTGTDQEILVQYHYYFKVSRRLPA
;
A
#
# COMPACT_ATOMS: atom_id res chain seq x y z
N MET A 1 11.06 -2.22 -5.00
CA MET A 1 10.29 -3.13 -4.13
C MET A 1 10.98 -4.47 -4.18
N GLU A 2 11.27 -5.06 -3.03
CA GLU A 2 12.02 -6.32 -2.93
C GLU A 2 11.10 -7.48 -2.55
N ARG A 3 10.06 -7.22 -1.74
CA ARG A 3 9.13 -8.22 -1.26
C ARG A 3 7.76 -7.61 -0.99
N PHE A 4 6.73 -8.44 -1.14
CA PHE A 4 5.34 -8.18 -0.74
C PHE A 4 4.86 -9.38 0.08
N GLU A 5 4.18 -9.13 1.19
CA GLU A 5 3.58 -10.17 2.03
C GLU A 5 2.17 -9.73 2.44
N GLN A 6 1.22 -10.66 2.41
CA GLN A 6 -0.08 -10.53 3.06
C GLN A 6 -0.03 -11.31 4.37
N VAL A 7 -0.58 -10.73 5.44
CA VAL A 7 -0.73 -11.39 6.74
C VAL A 7 -2.21 -11.41 7.08
N GLY A 8 -2.81 -12.60 6.94
CA GLY A 8 -4.22 -12.85 7.26
C GLY A 8 -5.22 -12.16 6.33
N GLY A 9 -6.49 -12.30 6.68
CA GLY A 9 -7.59 -11.60 6.02
C GLY A 9 -7.96 -12.11 4.64
N GLU A 10 -7.54 -13.33 4.27
CA GLU A 10 -7.83 -13.96 2.98
C GLU A 10 -9.34 -14.15 2.75
N GLN A 11 -10.13 -14.22 3.82
CA GLN A 11 -11.59 -14.25 3.80
C GLN A 11 -12.23 -12.90 3.44
N LEU A 12 -11.47 -11.80 3.57
CA LEU A 12 -11.90 -10.44 3.26
C LEU A 12 -11.32 -9.99 1.92
N MET A 13 -10.04 -10.23 1.72
CA MET A 13 -9.28 -9.81 0.55
C MET A 13 -8.18 -10.84 0.27
N ASN A 14 -8.26 -11.50 -0.87
CA ASN A 14 -7.28 -12.49 -1.28
C ASN A 14 -6.32 -11.90 -2.31
N SER A 15 -5.01 -12.03 -2.11
CA SER A 15 -3.99 -11.47 -2.99
C SER A 15 -3.20 -12.55 -3.72
N THR A 16 -3.02 -12.36 -5.03
CA THR A 16 -2.03 -13.11 -5.84
C THR A 16 -0.79 -12.26 -6.15
N LEU A 17 -0.68 -11.08 -5.55
CA LEU A 17 0.41 -10.15 -5.83
C LEU A 17 1.77 -10.74 -5.50
N ARG A 18 2.70 -10.53 -6.43
CA ARG A 18 4.08 -10.94 -6.29
C ARG A 18 5.01 -9.89 -6.86
N VAL A 19 6.18 -9.80 -6.25
CA VAL A 19 7.29 -9.02 -6.79
C VAL A 19 7.97 -9.85 -7.87
N ARG A 20 8.07 -9.30 -9.08
CA ARG A 20 8.74 -9.94 -10.21
C ARG A 20 9.84 -9.04 -10.76
N LYS A 21 10.87 -9.65 -11.35
CA LYS A 21 11.89 -8.91 -12.08
C LYS A 21 11.27 -8.31 -13.35
N TYR A 22 11.32 -7.00 -13.49
CA TYR A 22 10.79 -6.27 -14.66
C TYR A 22 11.89 -6.01 -15.69
N ASN A 23 13.07 -5.57 -15.24
CA ASN A 23 14.26 -5.39 -16.08
C ASN A 23 15.54 -5.74 -15.29
N ARG A 24 16.73 -5.39 -15.81
CA ARG A 24 18.02 -5.72 -15.15
C ARG A 24 18.13 -5.18 -13.72
N THR A 25 17.51 -4.05 -13.42
CA THR A 25 17.68 -3.31 -12.15
C THR A 25 16.38 -3.00 -11.42
N THR A 26 15.23 -3.33 -12.02
CA THR A 26 13.91 -2.91 -11.56
C THR A 26 13.03 -4.13 -11.35
N TYR A 27 12.34 -4.11 -10.22
CA TYR A 27 11.31 -5.07 -9.84
C TYR A 27 9.96 -4.37 -9.87
N SER A 28 8.93 -5.11 -10.29
CA SER A 28 7.56 -4.63 -10.34
C SER A 28 6.65 -5.52 -9.52
N LEU A 29 5.57 -4.94 -9.00
CA LEU A 29 4.47 -5.66 -8.39
C LEU A 29 3.47 -6.06 -9.48
N ASN A 30 3.04 -7.32 -9.48
CA ASN A 30 2.09 -7.83 -10.46
C ASN A 30 1.23 -8.92 -9.82
N GLY A 31 -0.07 -8.92 -10.12
CA GLY A 31 -1.05 -9.89 -9.65
C GLY A 31 -2.42 -9.25 -9.49
N THR A 32 -3.24 -9.81 -8.62
CA THR A 32 -4.60 -9.35 -8.35
C THR A 32 -4.86 -9.25 -6.86
N TRP A 33 -5.73 -8.32 -6.49
CA TRP A 33 -6.45 -8.26 -5.22
C TRP A 33 -7.90 -8.61 -5.48
N ASN A 34 -8.35 -9.74 -4.97
CA ASN A 34 -9.74 -10.12 -5.01
C ASN A 34 -10.40 -9.68 -3.71
N LEU A 35 -11.14 -8.58 -3.79
CA LEU A 35 -11.88 -8.05 -2.67
C LEU A 35 -13.22 -8.79 -2.56
N LEU A 36 -13.46 -9.46 -1.44
CA LEU A 36 -14.60 -10.36 -1.24
C LEU A 36 -15.82 -9.69 -0.60
N VAL A 37 -15.63 -8.49 -0.04
CA VAL A 37 -16.70 -7.65 0.55
C VAL A 37 -16.55 -6.19 0.11
N ASP A 38 -17.63 -5.43 0.10
CA ASP A 38 -17.55 -4.00 -0.19
C ASP A 38 -16.80 -3.30 0.96
N LEU A 39 -15.82 -2.45 0.65
CA LEU A 39 -15.09 -1.68 1.67
C LEU A 39 -15.73 -0.30 1.83
N ASP A 40 -16.32 -0.08 2.99
CA ASP A 40 -16.99 1.15 3.42
C ASP A 40 -16.48 1.63 4.79
N ASP A 41 -17.16 2.57 5.42
CA ASP A 41 -16.78 3.11 6.73
C ASP A 41 -16.99 2.14 7.91
N SER A 42 -17.47 0.92 7.68
CA SER A 42 -17.36 -0.16 8.66
C SER A 42 -15.91 -0.67 8.82
N PHE A 43 -14.99 -0.18 7.97
CA PHE A 43 -13.57 -0.43 8.05
C PHE A 43 -12.76 0.85 8.26
N GLU A 44 -11.58 0.70 8.86
CA GLU A 44 -10.56 1.74 8.95
C GLU A 44 -9.26 1.30 8.27
N MET A 45 -8.58 2.22 7.61
CA MET A 45 -7.30 2.01 6.95
C MET A 45 -6.23 2.87 7.61
N GLY A 46 -5.03 2.31 7.80
CA GLY A 46 -3.86 3.04 8.24
C GLY A 46 -2.58 2.50 7.60
N ILE A 47 -1.55 3.34 7.53
CA ILE A 47 -0.24 2.92 7.02
C ILE A 47 0.84 3.40 7.98
N HIS A 48 1.77 2.54 8.34
CA HIS A 48 2.97 2.91 9.10
C HIS A 48 4.22 2.38 8.41
N ALA A 49 5.37 2.96 8.74
CA ALA A 49 6.65 2.61 8.14
C ALA A 49 7.63 2.17 9.22
N ALA A 50 8.45 1.17 8.91
CA ALA A 50 9.58 0.76 9.73
C ALA A 50 10.88 0.75 8.91
N TYR A 51 12.00 1.03 9.56
CA TYR A 51 13.31 1.25 8.93
C TYR A 51 14.37 0.28 9.47
N SER A 52 15.24 -0.19 8.58
CA SER A 52 16.44 -0.96 8.88
C SER A 52 17.63 -0.45 8.06
N SER A 53 18.71 -0.09 8.73
CA SER A 53 19.95 0.35 8.07
C SER A 53 20.73 -0.80 7.44
N LEU A 54 20.70 -1.98 8.07
CA LEU A 54 21.53 -3.14 7.71
C LEU A 54 20.79 -4.20 6.89
N GLY A 55 19.46 -4.15 6.80
CA GLY A 55 18.67 -5.15 6.06
C GLY A 55 18.71 -6.54 6.70
N ASN A 56 19.05 -6.64 7.98
CA ASN A 56 19.12 -7.88 8.75
C ASN A 56 17.76 -8.31 9.32
N ASN A 57 16.65 -7.91 8.66
CA ASN A 57 15.27 -8.08 9.12
C ASN A 57 14.93 -7.49 10.50
N GLN A 58 15.81 -6.66 11.09
CA GLN A 58 15.50 -5.87 12.27
C GLN A 58 15.02 -4.48 11.84
N PHE A 59 13.71 -4.29 11.88
CA PHE A 59 13.06 -3.03 11.52
C PHE A 59 12.61 -2.31 12.79
N ASN A 60 12.94 -1.03 12.89
CA ASN A 60 12.45 -0.13 13.94
C ASN A 60 11.32 0.72 13.39
N GLU A 61 10.23 0.87 14.14
CA GLU A 61 9.12 1.73 13.76
C GLU A 61 9.58 3.18 13.53
N TYR A 62 9.11 3.76 12.43
CA TYR A 62 9.50 5.08 11.97
C TYR A 62 8.32 6.06 12.16
N PRO A 63 8.57 7.33 12.51
CA PRO A 63 7.48 8.27 12.82
C PRO A 63 6.51 8.58 11.67
N MET A 64 6.89 8.29 10.43
CA MET A 64 6.07 8.53 9.24
C MET A 64 4.92 7.52 9.17
N LYS A 65 3.69 8.02 9.17
CA LYS A 65 2.47 7.22 9.09
C LYS A 65 1.34 7.99 8.42
N VAL A 66 0.45 7.25 7.76
CA VAL A 66 -0.91 7.70 7.46
C VAL A 66 -1.77 7.26 8.65
N PRO A 67 -2.37 8.22 9.39
CA PRO A 67 -3.16 7.88 10.57
C PRO A 67 -4.37 7.02 10.18
N ARG A 68 -4.87 6.24 11.13
CA ARG A 68 -6.08 5.44 10.94
C ARG A 68 -7.26 6.35 10.64
N LYS A 69 -7.93 6.10 9.52
CA LYS A 69 -9.12 6.81 9.06
C LYS A 69 -10.17 5.80 8.61
N LYS A 70 -11.44 6.20 8.65
CA LYS A 70 -12.52 5.43 8.01
C LYS A 70 -12.20 5.24 6.53
N PHE A 71 -12.56 4.10 5.96
CA PHE A 71 -12.09 3.74 4.62
C PHE A 71 -12.52 4.73 3.53
N CYS A 72 -13.76 5.25 3.56
CA CYS A 72 -14.19 6.26 2.59
C CYS A 72 -13.42 7.57 2.76
N GLN A 73 -13.15 7.97 4.01
CA GLN A 73 -12.33 9.13 4.30
C GLN A 73 -10.88 8.94 3.82
N TYR A 74 -10.31 7.75 4.01
CA TYR A 74 -8.99 7.41 3.48
C TYR A 74 -8.94 7.53 1.96
N LEU A 75 -9.98 7.09 1.25
CA LEU A 75 -10.05 7.26 -0.20
C LEU A 75 -10.08 8.74 -0.60
N ALA A 76 -10.91 9.56 0.05
CA ALA A 76 -11.09 10.97 -0.29
C ALA A 76 -9.90 11.87 0.09
N GLU A 77 -9.11 11.50 1.10
CA GLU A 77 -8.02 12.36 1.61
C GLU A 77 -6.63 11.85 1.25
N GLU A 78 -6.41 10.53 1.31
CA GLU A 78 -5.07 9.93 1.18
C GLU A 78 -4.89 9.30 -0.20
N TYR A 79 -5.83 8.44 -0.63
CA TYR A 79 -5.71 7.75 -1.93
C TYR A 79 -5.66 8.74 -3.10
N ILE A 80 -6.50 9.79 -3.09
CA ILE A 80 -6.52 10.82 -4.15
C ILE A 80 -5.14 11.46 -4.36
N GLU A 81 -4.41 11.74 -3.29
CA GLU A 81 -3.09 12.39 -3.37
C GLU A 81 -2.03 11.45 -3.95
N TYR A 82 -2.19 10.12 -3.77
CA TYR A 82 -1.26 9.10 -4.26
C TYR A 82 -1.76 8.30 -5.48
N GLN A 83 -2.93 8.62 -6.04
CA GLN A 83 -3.54 7.85 -7.14
C GLN A 83 -2.67 7.83 -8.41
N TYR A 84 -1.80 8.83 -8.58
CA TYR A 84 -0.84 8.91 -9.68
C TYR A 84 0.15 7.73 -9.72
N VAL A 85 0.38 7.06 -8.57
CA VAL A 85 1.22 5.86 -8.50
C VAL A 85 0.61 4.70 -9.30
N TRP A 86 -0.71 4.69 -9.43
CA TRP A 86 -1.48 3.57 -9.96
C TRP A 86 -1.92 3.73 -11.43
N VAL A 87 -1.65 4.91 -12.03
CA VAL A 87 -2.08 5.26 -13.40
C VAL A 87 -1.61 4.21 -14.42
N ASP A 88 -2.53 3.69 -15.22
CA ASP A 88 -2.32 2.65 -16.23
C ASP A 88 -1.73 1.33 -15.70
N LYS A 89 -1.76 1.12 -14.38
CA LYS A 89 -1.24 -0.09 -13.72
C LYS A 89 -2.31 -0.85 -12.96
N THR A 90 -3.53 -0.35 -12.87
CA THR A 90 -4.64 -1.01 -12.18
C THR A 90 -6.00 -0.56 -12.70
N ASN A 91 -7.06 -1.29 -12.33
CA ASN A 91 -8.47 -0.90 -12.44
C ASN A 91 -9.07 -0.39 -11.11
N LEU A 92 -8.23 0.00 -10.14
CA LEU A 92 -8.71 0.82 -9.02
C LEU A 92 -9.37 2.09 -9.55
N PRO A 93 -10.44 2.58 -8.88
CA PRO A 93 -11.17 3.75 -9.35
C PRO A 93 -10.27 4.99 -9.34
N TYR A 94 -10.33 5.77 -10.40
CA TYR A 94 -9.81 7.13 -10.38
C TYR A 94 -10.81 8.00 -9.62
N ILE A 95 -10.33 8.73 -8.60
CA ILE A 95 -11.19 9.55 -7.75
C ILE A 95 -10.88 11.02 -8.00
N GLU A 96 -11.89 11.76 -8.44
CA GLU A 96 -11.78 13.21 -8.60
C GLU A 96 -11.63 13.90 -7.25
N LYS A 97 -10.77 14.92 -7.20
CA LYS A 97 -10.49 15.65 -5.95
C LYS A 97 -11.77 16.28 -5.41
N GLY A 98 -12.15 15.90 -4.18
CA GLY A 98 -13.37 16.36 -3.52
C GLY A 98 -14.61 15.51 -3.77
N SER A 99 -14.51 14.41 -4.53
CA SER A 99 -15.58 13.43 -4.70
C SER A 99 -15.45 12.26 -3.71
N THR A 100 -16.59 11.74 -3.27
CA THR A 100 -16.73 10.50 -2.47
C THR A 100 -17.45 9.40 -3.24
N ASP A 101 -17.70 9.58 -4.54
CA ASP A 101 -18.59 8.71 -5.34
C ASP A 101 -18.06 7.28 -5.53
N ASN A 102 -16.78 7.07 -5.21
CA ASN A 102 -16.10 5.77 -5.32
C ASN A 102 -16.05 5.01 -3.98
N CYS A 103 -16.85 5.42 -3.00
CA CYS A 103 -17.09 4.67 -1.77
C CYS A 103 -18.57 4.27 -1.64
N PRO A 104 -18.90 3.01 -1.29
CA PRO A 104 -18.00 1.91 -0.96
C PRO A 104 -17.14 1.46 -2.15
N LEU A 105 -15.91 1.02 -1.88
CA LEU A 105 -15.10 0.37 -2.90
C LEU A 105 -15.70 -1.03 -3.15
N PRO A 106 -16.23 -1.30 -4.36
CA PRO A 106 -17.03 -2.50 -4.58
C PRO A 106 -16.17 -3.75 -4.54
N LYS A 107 -16.75 -4.84 -4.02
CA LYS A 107 -16.18 -6.18 -4.09
C LYS A 107 -16.01 -6.59 -5.54
N LYS A 108 -14.77 -6.83 -5.93
CA LYS A 108 -14.38 -7.34 -7.24
C LYS A 108 -12.90 -7.67 -7.23
N GLU A 109 -12.45 -8.21 -8.36
CA GLU A 109 -11.04 -8.32 -8.65
C GLU A 109 -10.45 -6.99 -9.13
N TYR A 110 -9.42 -6.54 -8.43
CA TYR A 110 -8.56 -5.44 -8.81
C TYR A 110 -7.23 -5.99 -9.31
N TRP A 111 -6.87 -5.73 -10.56
CA TRP A 111 -5.59 -6.17 -11.10
C TRP A 111 -4.52 -5.11 -10.90
N ILE A 112 -3.28 -5.54 -10.74
CA ILE A 112 -2.09 -4.70 -10.75
C ILE A 112 -1.11 -5.27 -11.78
N HIS A 113 -0.72 -4.44 -12.75
CA HIS A 113 0.17 -4.83 -13.82
C HIS A 113 1.43 -3.98 -13.80
N ASP A 114 2.54 -4.62 -13.43
CA ASP A 114 3.88 -4.07 -13.54
C ASP A 114 4.07 -2.73 -12.87
N LEU A 115 3.47 -2.61 -11.68
CA LEU A 115 3.62 -1.43 -10.87
C LEU A 115 5.07 -1.35 -10.36
N VAL A 116 5.80 -0.37 -10.85
CA VAL A 116 7.15 -0.05 -10.41
C VAL A 116 7.07 1.10 -9.40
N PRO A 117 7.64 0.96 -8.20
CA PRO A 117 7.74 2.07 -7.27
C PRO A 117 8.49 3.24 -7.91
N ILE A 118 7.81 4.36 -8.07
CA ILE A 118 8.41 5.62 -8.56
C ILE A 118 9.12 6.32 -7.41
N ALA A 119 10.16 7.12 -7.68
CA ALA A 119 10.89 7.82 -6.61
C ALA A 119 10.08 8.99 -6.00
N ALA A 120 9.09 9.52 -6.74
CA ALA A 120 8.39 10.76 -6.42
C ALA A 120 7.61 10.73 -5.10
N TRP A 121 7.03 9.58 -4.72
CA TRP A 121 6.31 9.43 -3.45
C TRP A 121 7.24 9.32 -2.21
N VAL A 122 8.55 9.15 -2.40
CA VAL A 122 9.51 8.97 -1.31
C VAL A 122 10.05 10.34 -0.89
N PRO A 123 9.78 10.83 0.35
CA PRO A 123 10.29 12.13 0.76
C PRO A 123 11.83 12.16 0.76
N PRO A 124 12.47 13.24 0.28
CA PRO A 124 13.93 13.30 0.13
C PRO A 124 14.70 13.24 1.47
N VAL A 125 13.99 13.51 2.58
CA VAL A 125 14.54 13.52 3.93
C VAL A 125 14.72 12.12 4.53
N ILE A 126 14.12 11.08 3.93
CA ILE A 126 14.21 9.74 4.53
C ILE A 126 15.58 9.09 4.25
N PRO A 127 16.15 8.36 5.23
CA PRO A 127 17.45 7.72 5.06
C PRO A 127 17.45 6.60 4.01
N THR A 128 18.62 6.43 3.39
CA THR A 128 18.94 5.24 2.59
C THR A 128 18.95 4.00 3.48
N GLY A 129 18.48 2.88 2.95
CA GLY A 129 18.39 1.61 3.66
C GLY A 129 17.15 0.81 3.25
N TYR A 130 16.73 -0.08 4.14
CA TYR A 130 15.60 -0.96 3.96
C TYR A 130 14.39 -0.43 4.71
N TRP A 131 13.24 -0.46 4.06
CA TRP A 131 11.99 0.07 4.55
C TRP A 131 10.90 -1.00 4.44
N ARG A 132 10.06 -1.09 5.47
CA ARG A 132 8.82 -1.85 5.45
C ARG A 132 7.67 -0.87 5.60
N LEU A 133 6.80 -0.78 4.60
CA LEU A 133 5.49 -0.15 4.76
C LEU A 133 4.49 -1.23 5.15
N THR A 134 3.74 -0.98 6.20
CA THR A 134 2.65 -1.84 6.66
C THR A 134 1.35 -1.10 6.45
N ALA A 135 0.49 -1.64 5.59
CA ALA A 135 -0.88 -1.17 5.43
C ALA A 135 -1.82 -2.10 6.19
N GLU A 136 -2.68 -1.55 7.02
CA GLU A 136 -3.57 -2.31 7.89
C GLU A 136 -5.02 -1.89 7.68
N LEU A 137 -5.89 -2.88 7.58
CA LEU A 137 -7.32 -2.68 7.59
C LEU A 137 -7.89 -3.22 8.90
N TRP A 138 -8.73 -2.41 9.53
CA TRP A 138 -9.31 -2.67 10.84
C TRP A 138 -10.83 -2.65 10.76
N SER A 139 -11.50 -3.32 11.70
CA SER A 139 -12.94 -3.15 11.90
C SER A 139 -13.25 -1.86 12.68
N THR A 140 -14.33 -1.16 12.32
CA THR A 140 -14.84 0.03 13.03
C THR A 140 -15.55 -0.32 14.35
N GLY A 141 -15.81 -1.61 14.61
CA GLY A 141 -16.57 -2.09 15.77
C GLY A 141 -15.84 -2.01 17.12
N THR A 142 -16.48 -2.53 18.16
CA THR A 142 -16.02 -2.43 19.57
C THR A 142 -14.65 -3.05 19.81
N ASP A 143 -14.34 -4.16 19.13
CA ASP A 143 -13.08 -4.89 19.34
C ASP A 143 -11.90 -4.31 18.55
N GLN A 144 -12.16 -3.39 17.59
CA GLN A 144 -11.17 -2.74 16.72
C GLN A 144 -10.02 -3.66 16.35
N GLU A 145 -10.34 -4.79 15.70
CA GLU A 145 -9.36 -5.81 15.36
C GLU A 145 -8.73 -5.56 13.99
N ILE A 146 -7.48 -5.98 13.83
CA ILE A 146 -6.80 -5.98 12.53
C ILE A 146 -7.36 -7.15 11.71
N LEU A 147 -7.94 -6.83 10.56
CA LEU A 147 -8.54 -7.83 9.67
C LEU A 147 -7.55 -8.33 8.62
N VAL A 148 -6.71 -7.44 8.08
CA VAL A 148 -5.68 -7.77 7.09
C VAL A 148 -4.51 -6.80 7.20
N GLN A 149 -3.29 -7.32 7.01
CA GLN A 149 -2.10 -6.50 6.86
C GLN A 149 -1.37 -6.82 5.56
N TYR A 150 -0.81 -5.77 4.93
CA TYR A 150 0.11 -5.89 3.81
C TYR A 150 1.47 -5.30 4.16
N HIS A 151 2.53 -6.06 3.97
CA HIS A 151 3.90 -5.61 4.11
C HIS A 151 4.55 -5.41 2.74
N TYR A 152 5.02 -4.20 2.50
CA TYR A 152 5.79 -3.85 1.31
C TYR A 152 7.22 -3.52 1.72
N TYR A 153 8.18 -4.25 1.15
CA TYR A 153 9.59 -4.05 1.46
C TYR A 153 10.27 -3.31 0.31
N PHE A 154 11.00 -2.26 0.66
CA PHE A 154 11.72 -1.41 -0.29
C PHE A 154 13.17 -1.22 0.15
N LYS A 155 14.05 -1.20 -0.83
CA LYS A 155 15.40 -0.65 -0.67
C LYS A 155 15.44 0.73 -1.28
N VAL A 156 15.72 1.73 -0.45
CA VAL A 156 15.87 3.12 -0.85
C VAL A 156 17.35 3.41 -0.93
N SER A 157 17.82 3.89 -2.08
CA SER A 157 19.20 4.33 -2.28
C SER A 157 19.25 5.71 -2.93
N ARG A 158 20.14 6.57 -2.45
CA ARG A 158 20.48 7.80 -3.15
C ARG A 158 21.29 7.45 -4.40
N ARG A 159 20.85 7.87 -5.57
CA ARG A 159 21.79 8.04 -6.69
C ARG A 159 22.62 9.28 -6.38
N LEU A 160 23.92 9.11 -6.22
CA LEU A 160 24.85 10.23 -6.29
C LEU A 160 24.68 10.86 -7.68
N PRO A 161 24.51 12.20 -7.81
CA PRO A 161 24.67 12.84 -9.11
C PRO A 161 26.09 12.51 -9.61
N ALA A 162 26.16 12.07 -10.87
CA ALA A 162 27.42 11.82 -11.57
C ALA A 162 28.18 13.13 -11.80
#